data_AF-A0A645GUF4-F1
#
_entry.id   AF-A0A645GUF4-F1
#
_cell.length_a   1.000
_cell.length_b   1.000
_cell.length_c   1.000
_cell.angle_alpha   90.00
_cell.angle_beta   90.00
_cell.angle_gamma   90.00
#
_symmetry.space_group_name_H-M   'P 1'
#
loop_
_entity.id
_entity.type
_entity.pdbx_description
1 polymer ?
#
loop_
_entity_poly.entity_id
_entity_poly.type
_entity_poly.pdbx_seq_one_letter_code
_entity_poly.pdbx_strand_id
1 'polypeptide(L)'
;MIEDFEGYNGRVSDMKWTYKGTRNVLLPMWNHNELKLASDMPAEADGYKYVDFAGQGKCFHEGTWQLRKVYVLEAAPVNTNHPVSKRVFYMDVQLGNLNGANEIYDRKGELWKVFMVGKSHADSHLPVNKGAGIGIDDAFSMVDLQSKHCTTGQFKGQVDPKKNPPGLFQVQNLRGGD
;
A
#
# COMPACT_ATOMS: atom_id res chain seq x y z
N MET A 1 16.63 0.78 12.42
CA MET A 1 15.95 0.63 11.11
C MET A 1 14.85 1.66 11.10
N ILE A 2 14.94 2.69 10.24
CA ILE A 2 13.95 3.78 10.15
C ILE A 2 12.92 3.50 9.06
N GLU A 3 13.12 2.44 8.27
CA GLU A 3 12.17 2.10 7.22
C GLU A 3 10.90 1.49 7.81
N ASP A 4 9.76 1.99 7.35
CA ASP A 4 8.44 1.47 7.70
C ASP A 4 7.74 0.91 6.44
N PHE A 5 6.61 0.25 6.67
CA PHE A 5 6.00 -0.66 5.71
C PHE A 5 5.24 0.05 4.56
N GLU A 6 4.81 1.29 4.73
CA GLU A 6 4.08 2.10 3.72
C GLU A 6 4.62 3.54 3.63
N GLY A 7 5.13 4.07 4.73
CA GLY A 7 5.78 5.36 4.86
C GLY A 7 7.22 5.33 4.36
N TYR A 8 8.19 5.55 5.24
CA TYR A 8 9.56 5.78 4.82
C TYR A 8 10.24 4.49 4.35
N ASN A 9 10.51 4.35 3.05
CA ASN A 9 11.20 3.19 2.48
C ASN A 9 12.64 3.51 2.03
N GLY A 10 13.29 4.43 2.76
CA GLY A 10 14.59 4.98 2.39
C GLY A 10 14.46 6.15 1.40
N ARG A 11 15.58 6.83 1.14
CA ARG A 11 15.64 7.85 0.07
C ARG A 11 15.82 7.15 -1.27
N VAL A 12 15.38 7.81 -2.35
CA VAL A 12 15.67 7.36 -3.72
C VAL A 12 17.19 7.15 -3.92
N SER A 13 18.02 8.00 -3.32
CA SER A 13 19.49 7.92 -3.36
C SER A 13 20.08 6.75 -2.57
N ASP A 14 19.34 6.14 -1.65
CA ASP A 14 19.83 5.05 -0.79
C ASP A 14 19.77 3.69 -1.51
N MET A 15 19.25 3.67 -2.75
CA MET A 15 19.03 2.48 -3.55
C MET A 15 19.69 2.62 -4.93
N LYS A 16 20.21 1.50 -5.44
CA LYS A 16 20.53 1.31 -6.86
C LYS A 16 19.28 0.83 -7.57
N TRP A 17 18.76 1.65 -8.49
CA TRP A 17 17.55 1.37 -9.24
C TRP A 17 17.87 0.75 -10.60
N THR A 18 17.17 -0.33 -10.93
CA THR A 18 17.26 -0.99 -12.23
C THR A 18 15.87 -1.14 -12.82
N TYR A 19 15.68 -0.63 -14.04
CA TYR A 19 14.47 -0.91 -14.82
C TYR A 19 14.55 -2.33 -15.38
N LYS A 20 13.60 -3.18 -15.01
CA LYS A 20 13.55 -4.60 -15.41
C LYS A 20 12.61 -4.85 -16.59
N GLY A 21 11.95 -3.82 -17.10
CA GLY A 21 11.06 -3.89 -18.25
C GLY A 21 9.61 -3.53 -17.93
N THR A 22 8.76 -3.68 -18.94
CA THR A 22 7.31 -3.48 -18.85
C THR A 22 6.62 -4.83 -18.93
N ARG A 23 5.59 -5.06 -18.12
CA ARG A 23 4.73 -6.25 -18.21
C ARG A 23 3.28 -5.92 -17.86
N ASN A 24 2.37 -6.83 -18.16
CA ASN A 24 1.00 -6.77 -17.66
C ASN A 24 0.88 -7.64 -16.40
N VAL A 25 0.34 -7.10 -15.32
CA VAL A 25 0.12 -7.82 -14.05
C VAL A 25 -1.25 -7.47 -13.47
N LEU A 26 -1.79 -8.35 -12.65
CA LEU A 26 -3.01 -8.05 -11.90
C LEU A 26 -2.67 -7.16 -10.71
N LEU A 27 -3.32 -6.01 -10.60
CA LEU A 27 -3.22 -5.09 -9.47
C LEU A 27 -4.58 -4.94 -8.77
N PRO A 28 -4.62 -4.82 -7.43
CA PRO A 28 -5.85 -4.63 -6.65
C PRO A 28 -6.35 -3.19 -6.83
N MET A 29 -7.27 -2.99 -7.76
CA MET A 29 -7.77 -1.67 -8.14
C MET A 29 -9.27 -1.73 -8.40
N TRP A 30 -10.04 -0.82 -7.81
CA TRP A 30 -11.50 -0.90 -7.79
C TRP A 30 -12.18 0.47 -7.68
N ASN A 31 -13.51 0.43 -7.73
CA ASN A 31 -14.39 1.45 -7.19
C ASN A 31 -14.88 0.96 -5.82
N HIS A 32 -14.54 1.66 -4.73
CA HIS A 32 -14.89 1.24 -3.37
C HIS A 32 -16.40 1.02 -3.20
N ASN A 33 -17.19 1.94 -3.76
CA ASN A 33 -18.65 1.91 -3.69
C ASN A 33 -19.29 0.70 -4.42
N GLU A 34 -18.51 -0.07 -5.18
CA GLU A 34 -18.97 -1.28 -5.88
C GLU A 34 -18.54 -2.58 -5.16
N LEU A 35 -17.76 -2.47 -4.08
CA LEU A 35 -17.27 -3.63 -3.35
C LEU A 35 -18.30 -4.19 -2.37
N LYS A 36 -18.15 -5.48 -2.09
CA LYS A 36 -18.72 -6.09 -0.90
C LYS A 36 -17.81 -5.73 0.28
N LEU A 37 -18.27 -4.78 1.11
CA LEU A 37 -17.50 -4.23 2.24
C LEU A 37 -17.71 -5.07 3.51
N ALA A 38 -16.72 -5.01 4.40
CA ALA A 38 -16.70 -5.73 5.67
C ALA A 38 -17.93 -5.39 6.51
N SER A 39 -18.50 -6.41 7.15
CA SER A 39 -19.69 -6.31 8.00
C SER A 39 -19.41 -6.43 9.50
N ASP A 40 -18.19 -6.80 9.87
CA ASP A 40 -17.74 -7.08 11.23
C ASP A 40 -16.87 -5.97 11.85
N MET A 41 -16.74 -4.84 11.15
CA MET A 41 -16.00 -3.66 11.63
C MET A 41 -16.87 -2.73 12.48
N PRO A 42 -16.27 -1.97 13.43
CA PRO A 42 -17.00 -0.93 14.16
C PRO A 42 -17.70 0.05 13.21
N ALA A 43 -18.91 0.44 13.56
CA ALA A 43 -19.68 1.38 12.75
C ALA A 43 -19.05 2.78 12.79
N GLU A 44 -18.80 3.34 11.62
CA GLU A 44 -18.39 4.74 11.48
C GLU A 44 -19.59 5.68 11.58
N ALA A 45 -19.40 6.87 12.15
CA ALA A 45 -20.48 7.86 12.32
C ALA A 45 -21.10 8.33 10.99
N ASP A 46 -20.34 8.28 9.89
CA ASP A 46 -20.79 8.61 8.54
C ASP A 46 -21.22 7.38 7.73
N GLY A 47 -21.28 6.20 8.35
CA GLY A 47 -21.68 4.95 7.71
C GLY A 47 -20.64 4.35 6.76
N TYR A 48 -19.42 4.90 6.71
CA TYR A 48 -18.32 4.31 5.94
C TYR A 48 -18.05 2.87 6.38
N LYS A 49 -17.80 1.99 5.41
CA LYS A 49 -17.43 0.60 5.63
C LYS A 49 -16.10 0.33 4.98
N TYR A 50 -15.36 -0.62 5.54
CA TYR A 50 -14.01 -0.93 5.11
C TYR A 50 -13.97 -2.09 4.11
N VAL A 51 -12.91 -2.16 3.31
CA VAL A 51 -12.67 -3.31 2.41
C VAL A 51 -12.52 -4.59 3.23
N ASP A 52 -13.16 -5.68 2.80
CA ASP A 52 -13.04 -7.00 3.45
C ASP A 52 -11.84 -7.80 2.91
N PHE A 53 -11.48 -8.87 3.61
CA PHE A 53 -10.42 -9.79 3.22
C PHE A 53 -10.90 -11.24 3.15
N ALA A 54 -10.48 -11.93 2.09
CA ALA A 54 -10.91 -13.28 1.77
C ALA A 54 -9.73 -14.27 1.69
N GLY A 55 -10.07 -15.53 1.38
CA GLY A 55 -9.15 -16.66 1.33
C GLY A 55 -8.93 -17.32 2.70
N GLN A 56 -8.23 -18.45 2.72
CA GLN A 56 -8.05 -19.27 3.92
C GLN A 56 -7.43 -18.49 5.10
N GLY A 57 -6.47 -17.62 4.82
CA GLY A 57 -5.80 -16.79 5.83
C GLY A 57 -6.38 -15.40 5.99
N LYS A 58 -7.46 -15.04 5.26
CA LYS A 58 -7.95 -13.65 5.15
C LYS A 58 -6.85 -12.64 4.83
N CYS A 59 -5.94 -12.99 3.92
CA CYS A 59 -4.75 -12.19 3.57
C CYS A 59 -4.89 -11.41 2.26
N PHE A 60 -5.96 -11.63 1.50
CA PHE A 60 -6.15 -11.04 0.17
C PHE A 60 -7.38 -10.16 0.17
N HIS A 61 -7.28 -8.98 -0.44
CA HIS A 61 -8.40 -8.07 -0.58
C HIS A 61 -9.60 -8.78 -1.22
N GLU A 62 -10.78 -8.66 -0.62
CA GLU A 62 -12.06 -9.00 -1.25
C GLU A 62 -12.49 -7.84 -2.19
N GLY A 63 -11.59 -7.52 -3.13
CA GLY A 63 -11.75 -6.46 -4.12
C GLY A 63 -11.55 -6.97 -5.53
N THR A 64 -11.78 -6.10 -6.52
CA THR A 64 -11.53 -6.44 -7.92
C THR A 64 -10.04 -6.29 -8.27
N TRP A 65 -9.59 -7.13 -9.21
CA TRP A 65 -8.22 -7.14 -9.70
C TRP A 65 -8.23 -6.78 -11.18
N GLN A 66 -7.46 -5.78 -11.55
CA GLN A 66 -7.40 -5.29 -12.92
C GLN A 66 -6.08 -5.71 -13.57
N LEU A 67 -6.12 -6.11 -14.84
CA LEU A 67 -4.91 -6.30 -15.61
C LEU A 67 -4.35 -4.93 -15.98
N ARG A 68 -3.16 -4.61 -15.46
CA ARG A 68 -2.52 -3.30 -15.59
C ARG A 68 -1.16 -3.45 -16.23
N LYS A 69 -0.81 -2.49 -17.09
CA LYS A 69 0.55 -2.35 -17.60
C LYS A 69 1.40 -1.68 -16.52
N VAL A 70 2.53 -2.29 -16.18
CA VAL A 70 3.44 -1.79 -15.14
C VAL A 70 4.87 -1.67 -15.62
N TYR A 71 5.60 -0.71 -15.05
CA TYR A 71 7.06 -0.72 -15.05
C TYR A 71 7.56 -1.55 -13.86
N VAL A 72 8.50 -2.45 -14.12
CA VAL A 72 9.14 -3.26 -13.09
C VAL A 72 10.44 -2.58 -12.69
N LEU A 73 10.53 -2.17 -11.42
CA LEU A 73 11.69 -1.47 -10.88
C LEU A 73 12.30 -2.32 -9.78
N GLU A 74 13.57 -2.66 -9.89
CA GLU A 74 14.33 -3.32 -8.84
C GLU A 74 15.16 -2.28 -8.08
N ALA A 75 15.06 -2.28 -6.76
CA ALA A 75 15.84 -1.42 -5.87
C ALA A 75 16.72 -2.29 -4.98
N ALA A 76 18.04 -2.17 -5.13
CA ALA A 76 19.01 -2.80 -4.26
C ALA A 76 19.65 -1.74 -3.34
N PRO A 77 19.65 -1.90 -2.01
CA PRO A 77 20.23 -0.93 -1.10
C PRO A 77 21.72 -0.69 -1.39
N VAL A 78 22.14 0.58 -1.32
CA VAL A 78 23.56 0.94 -1.39
C VAL A 78 24.30 0.48 -0.13
N ASN A 79 23.63 0.53 1.03
CA ASN A 79 24.17 0.05 2.29
C ASN A 79 24.17 -1.49 2.35
N THR A 80 25.35 -2.11 2.46
CA THR A 80 25.50 -3.57 2.52
C THR A 80 24.99 -4.20 3.83
N ASN A 81 24.79 -3.39 4.88
CA ASN A 81 24.19 -3.81 6.15
C ASN A 81 22.65 -3.70 6.14
N HIS A 82 22.04 -3.38 5.00
CA HIS A 82 20.60 -3.29 4.88
C HIS A 82 19.93 -4.65 5.20
N PRO A 83 18.79 -4.67 5.93
CA PRO A 83 18.09 -5.91 6.28
C PRO A 83 17.49 -6.65 5.08
N VAL A 84 17.22 -5.95 3.98
CA VAL A 84 16.72 -6.53 2.72
C VAL A 84 17.82 -6.50 1.67
N SER A 85 17.87 -7.51 0.80
CA SER A 85 18.82 -7.52 -0.33
C SER A 85 18.34 -6.68 -1.50
N LYS A 86 17.03 -6.69 -1.75
CA LYS A 86 16.37 -5.91 -2.79
C LYS A 86 14.85 -5.85 -2.61
N ARG A 87 14.23 -4.92 -3.32
CA ARG A 87 12.80 -4.84 -3.55
C ARG A 87 12.51 -4.86 -5.05
N VAL A 88 11.42 -5.49 -5.47
CA VAL A 88 10.88 -5.37 -6.83
C VAL A 88 9.53 -4.70 -6.75
N PHE A 89 9.44 -3.52 -7.35
CA PHE A 89 8.27 -2.69 -7.43
C PHE A 89 7.57 -2.88 -8.77
N TYR A 90 6.24 -2.79 -8.73
CA TYR A 90 5.37 -2.88 -9.89
C TYR A 90 4.57 -1.57 -9.99
N MET A 91 5.11 -0.62 -10.74
CA MET A 91 4.56 0.73 -10.87
C MET A 91 3.54 0.77 -12.01
N ASP A 92 2.29 1.09 -11.71
CA ASP A 92 1.25 1.25 -12.75
C ASP A 92 1.62 2.38 -13.71
N VAL A 93 1.55 2.10 -15.02
CA VAL A 93 1.98 3.07 -16.04
C VAL A 93 1.02 4.26 -16.14
N GLN A 94 -0.27 4.07 -15.86
CA GLN A 94 -1.27 5.13 -16.02
C GLN A 94 -1.30 6.08 -14.82
N LEU A 95 -1.23 5.54 -13.60
CA LEU A 95 -1.30 6.32 -12.37
C LEU A 95 0.06 6.65 -11.77
N GLY A 96 1.15 6.02 -12.25
CA GLY A 96 2.51 6.24 -11.75
C GLY A 96 2.71 5.82 -10.29
N ASN A 97 1.78 5.06 -9.73
CA ASN A 97 1.76 4.67 -8.33
C ASN A 97 2.29 3.23 -8.15
N LEU A 98 2.91 3.01 -6.98
CA LEU A 98 3.44 1.73 -6.56
C LEU A 98 2.34 0.90 -5.89
N ASN A 99 1.28 0.60 -6.64
CA ASN A 99 0.13 -0.18 -6.14
C ASN A 99 0.46 -1.66 -6.00
N GLY A 100 1.47 -2.11 -6.76
CA GLY A 100 1.69 -3.52 -6.96
C GLY A 100 2.49 -4.18 -5.85
N ALA A 101 2.27 -5.48 -5.77
CA ALA A 101 3.04 -6.46 -5.00
C ALA A 101 4.52 -6.05 -4.92
N ASN A 102 4.92 -5.36 -3.85
CA ASN A 102 6.32 -5.07 -3.61
C ASN A 102 6.93 -6.35 -3.06
N GLU A 103 7.69 -7.03 -3.90
CA GLU A 103 8.43 -8.22 -3.51
C GLU A 103 9.65 -7.77 -2.74
N ILE A 104 9.75 -8.21 -1.49
CA ILE A 104 10.84 -7.89 -0.58
C ILE A 104 11.67 -9.16 -0.39
N TYR A 105 12.96 -9.07 -0.68
CA TYR A 105 13.88 -10.19 -0.58
C TYR A 105 14.79 -10.04 0.64
N ASP A 106 15.00 -11.12 1.38
CA ASP A 106 15.93 -11.13 2.52
C ASP A 106 17.40 -11.08 2.05
N ARG A 107 18.35 -11.07 2.98
CA ARG A 107 19.79 -11.01 2.66
C ARG A 107 20.33 -12.24 1.94
N LYS A 108 19.62 -13.38 1.97
CA LYS A 108 19.99 -14.59 1.21
C LYS A 108 19.49 -14.52 -0.23
N GLY A 109 18.67 -13.53 -0.57
CA GLY A 109 18.04 -13.39 -1.88
C GLY A 109 16.77 -14.22 -2.02
N GLU A 110 16.20 -14.71 -0.90
CA GLU A 110 14.95 -15.44 -0.88
C GLU A 110 13.78 -14.45 -0.76
N LEU A 111 12.66 -14.75 -1.42
CA LEU A 111 11.47 -13.92 -1.30
C LEU A 111 10.95 -14.01 0.14
N TRP A 112 10.90 -12.88 0.83
CA TRP A 112 10.50 -12.80 2.22
C TRP A 112 9.05 -12.36 2.35
N LYS A 113 8.73 -11.19 1.80
CA LYS A 113 7.41 -10.58 1.92
C LYS A 113 6.89 -10.06 0.59
N VAL A 114 5.57 -10.07 0.45
CA VAL A 114 4.87 -9.42 -0.65
C VAL A 114 3.89 -8.41 -0.07
N PHE A 115 4.07 -7.13 -0.42
CA PHE A 115 3.22 -6.04 0.03
C PHE A 115 2.30 -5.57 -1.10
N MET A 116 0.99 -5.54 -0.87
CA MET A 116 0.00 -5.12 -1.86
C MET A 116 -0.85 -4.01 -1.28
N VAL A 117 -1.12 -2.98 -2.08
CA VAL A 117 -1.99 -1.87 -1.69
C VAL A 117 -3.15 -1.77 -2.65
N GLY A 118 -4.34 -1.97 -2.10
CA GLY A 118 -5.62 -1.79 -2.77
C GLY A 118 -5.95 -0.33 -3.01
N LYS A 119 -6.18 0.03 -4.28
CA LYS A 119 -6.52 1.40 -4.66
C LYS A 119 -7.96 1.53 -5.11
N SER A 120 -8.67 2.50 -4.55
CA SER A 120 -9.95 2.95 -5.08
C SER A 120 -9.78 4.13 -6.05
N HIS A 121 -10.60 4.20 -7.08
CA HIS A 121 -10.81 5.43 -7.83
C HIS A 121 -11.36 6.52 -6.90
N ALA A 122 -10.81 7.74 -6.99
CA ALA A 122 -11.14 8.83 -6.08
C ALA A 122 -12.61 9.25 -6.12
N ASP A 123 -13.20 9.28 -7.34
CA ASP A 123 -14.61 9.66 -7.54
C ASP A 123 -15.60 8.57 -7.11
N SER A 124 -15.11 7.36 -6.82
CA SER A 124 -15.92 6.19 -6.43
C SER A 124 -15.59 5.75 -5.00
N HIS A 125 -15.12 6.69 -4.17
CA HIS A 125 -14.79 6.54 -2.75
C HIS A 125 -15.60 7.57 -1.94
N LEU A 126 -15.03 8.15 -0.89
CA LEU A 126 -15.60 9.24 -0.11
C LEU A 126 -15.77 10.53 -0.95
N PRO A 127 -16.84 11.32 -0.73
CA PRO A 127 -17.07 12.57 -1.47
C PRO A 127 -15.89 13.57 -1.42
N VAL A 128 -15.16 13.61 -0.30
CA VAL A 128 -13.99 14.49 -0.12
C VAL A 128 -12.84 14.17 -1.09
N ASN A 129 -12.76 12.94 -1.59
CA ASN A 129 -11.71 12.51 -2.50
C ASN A 129 -12.02 12.83 -3.97
N LYS A 130 -13.26 13.20 -4.29
CA LYS A 130 -13.68 13.44 -5.68
C LYS A 130 -12.79 14.49 -6.35
N GLY A 131 -12.26 14.16 -7.52
CA GLY A 131 -11.38 15.04 -8.29
C GLY A 131 -9.93 15.12 -7.76
N ALA A 132 -9.52 14.30 -6.78
CA ALA A 132 -8.14 14.30 -6.28
C ALA A 132 -7.10 13.89 -7.33
N GLY A 133 -7.52 13.21 -8.42
CA GLY A 133 -6.64 12.83 -9.53
C GLY A 133 -5.63 11.74 -9.20
N ILE A 134 -5.76 11.09 -8.04
CA ILE A 134 -4.88 10.00 -7.57
C ILE A 134 -5.71 8.79 -7.15
N GLY A 135 -5.08 7.60 -7.13
CA GLY A 135 -5.69 6.42 -6.50
C GLY A 135 -5.66 6.53 -4.99
N ILE A 136 -6.80 6.31 -4.33
CA ILE A 136 -6.95 6.37 -2.88
C ILE A 136 -6.53 5.04 -2.27
N ASP A 137 -5.64 5.08 -1.26
CA ASP A 137 -5.33 3.92 -0.43
C ASP A 137 -6.55 3.51 0.37
N ASP A 138 -7.00 2.28 0.13
CA ASP A 138 -8.28 1.78 0.63
C ASP A 138 -8.10 0.54 1.51
N ALA A 139 -7.10 -0.29 1.18
CA ALA A 139 -6.67 -1.41 2.00
C ALA A 139 -5.24 -1.84 1.65
N PHE A 140 -4.63 -2.61 2.53
CA PHE A 140 -3.36 -3.24 2.26
C PHE A 140 -3.28 -4.66 2.79
N SER A 141 -2.41 -5.47 2.18
CA SER A 141 -1.94 -6.71 2.78
C SER A 141 -0.44 -6.91 2.60
N MET A 142 0.19 -7.40 3.66
CA MET A 142 1.58 -7.81 3.69
C MET A 142 1.62 -9.29 4.01
N VAL A 143 2.04 -10.11 3.05
CA VAL A 143 2.17 -11.56 3.23
C VAL A 143 3.63 -11.89 3.46
N ASP A 144 3.96 -12.41 4.64
CA ASP A 144 5.26 -12.97 4.97
C ASP A 144 5.27 -14.46 4.66
N LEU A 145 5.97 -14.81 3.58
CA LEU A 145 6.03 -16.17 3.06
C LEU A 145 6.93 -17.08 3.90
N GLN A 146 7.88 -16.51 4.64
CA GLN A 146 8.81 -17.27 5.46
C GLN A 146 8.19 -17.64 6.81
N SER A 147 7.44 -16.71 7.43
CA SER A 147 6.73 -16.97 8.69
C SER A 147 5.30 -17.48 8.51
N LYS A 148 4.78 -17.52 7.26
CA LYS A 148 3.40 -17.93 6.93
C LYS A 148 2.36 -17.10 7.68
N HIS A 149 2.61 -15.82 7.77
CA HIS A 149 1.76 -14.85 8.45
C HIS A 149 1.44 -13.69 7.51
N CYS A 150 0.30 -13.03 7.70
CA CYS A 150 0.01 -11.79 7.00
C CYS A 150 -0.51 -10.72 7.93
N THR A 151 -0.23 -9.47 7.58
CA THR A 151 -0.84 -8.30 8.20
C THR A 151 -1.71 -7.64 7.17
N THR A 152 -2.97 -7.40 7.53
CA THR A 152 -3.93 -6.66 6.72
C THR A 152 -4.26 -5.36 7.41
N GLY A 153 -4.60 -4.33 6.65
CA GLY A 153 -5.21 -3.14 7.20
C GLY A 153 -6.14 -2.50 6.20
N GLN A 154 -7.13 -1.82 6.74
CA GLN A 154 -8.15 -1.11 5.99
C GLN A 154 -8.01 0.37 6.26
N PHE A 155 -8.16 1.17 5.21
CA PHE A 155 -8.05 2.61 5.31
C PHE A 155 -9.39 3.29 5.08
N LYS A 156 -9.55 4.43 5.76
CA LYS A 156 -10.52 5.45 5.41
C LYS A 156 -9.76 6.64 4.81
N GLY A 157 -9.19 6.41 3.63
CA GLY A 157 -8.32 7.38 2.95
C GLY A 157 -9.05 8.69 2.65
N GLN A 158 -8.45 9.82 3.03
CA GLN A 158 -9.02 11.16 2.84
C GLN A 158 -7.96 12.13 2.37
N VAL A 159 -8.13 12.68 1.17
CA VAL A 159 -7.24 13.68 0.59
C VAL A 159 -7.74 15.08 0.99
N ASP A 160 -7.42 15.47 2.23
CA ASP A 160 -7.79 16.78 2.78
C ASP A 160 -6.58 17.48 3.44
N PRO A 161 -5.99 18.50 2.79
CA PRO A 161 -4.88 19.26 3.35
C PRO A 161 -5.21 19.95 4.67
N LYS A 162 -6.49 20.29 4.92
CA LYS A 162 -6.90 20.96 6.16
C LYS A 162 -6.77 20.04 7.38
N LYS A 163 -6.81 18.73 7.18
CA LYS A 163 -6.62 17.71 8.24
C LYS A 163 -5.15 17.45 8.56
N ASN A 164 -4.22 17.94 7.74
CA ASN A 164 -2.78 17.71 7.88
C ASN A 164 -1.98 19.03 7.93
N PRO A 165 -2.30 19.97 8.84
CA PRO A 165 -1.56 21.22 8.94
C PRO A 165 -0.11 20.98 9.42
N PRO A 166 0.88 21.78 9.01
CA PRO A 166 2.28 21.62 9.45
C PRO A 166 2.45 21.59 10.97
N GLY A 167 1.61 22.32 11.72
CA GLY A 167 1.61 22.34 13.19
C GLY A 167 1.20 21.02 13.83
N LEU A 168 0.60 20.07 13.09
CA LEU A 168 0.30 18.72 13.57
C LEU A 168 1.58 17.90 13.76
N PHE A 169 2.61 18.13 12.93
CA PHE A 169 3.85 17.36 12.90
C PHE A 169 4.88 17.87 13.91
N GLN A 170 4.47 17.96 15.17
CA GLN A 170 5.28 18.42 16.30
C GLN A 170 5.37 17.32 17.34
N VAL A 171 6.54 17.18 17.98
CA VAL A 171 6.79 16.13 18.99
C VAL A 171 5.79 16.21 20.16
N GLN A 172 5.32 17.41 20.47
CA GLN A 172 4.33 17.68 21.50
C GLN A 172 3.02 16.93 21.24
N ASN A 173 2.61 16.79 19.97
CA ASN A 173 1.38 16.08 19.60
C ASN A 173 1.54 14.55 19.67
N LEU A 174 2.76 14.03 19.85
CA LEU A 174 3.03 12.60 20.05
C LEU A 174 3.03 12.18 21.52
N ARG A 175 2.92 13.14 22.46
CA ARG A 175 3.14 12.86 23.88
C ARG A 175 2.00 12.12 24.57
N GLY A 176 0.84 11.97 23.94
CA GLY A 176 -0.36 11.39 24.56
C GLY A 176 -0.85 12.28 25.71
N GLY A 177 -2.03 12.87 25.57
CA GLY A 177 -2.73 13.38 26.75
C GLY A 177 -3.37 12.18 27.44
N ASP A 178 -3.06 11.96 28.71
CA ASP A 178 -3.87 11.10 29.59
C ASP A 178 -5.32 11.59 29.64
#